data_AF-A0A7Y0XVN8-F1
#
_entry.id   AF-A0A7Y0XVN8-F1
#
_cell.length_a   1.000
_cell.length_b   1.000
_cell.length_c   1.000
_cell.angle_alpha   90.00
_cell.angle_beta   90.00
_cell.angle_gamma   90.00
#
_symmetry.space_group_name_H-M   'P 1'
#
loop_
_entity.id
_entity.type
_entity.pdbx_description
1 polymer ?
#
loop_
_entity_poly.entity_id
_entity_poly.type
_entity_poly.pdbx_seq_one_letter_code
_entity_poly.pdbx_strand_id
1 'polypeptide(L)'
;MLAIETEFQILNTLLAERAAQFALTENQLFRIFCRLEGVDYDAANVVMTYPHRFEQRDRRADLDFLIRAKEVTAKIGSPTLHREIDRQLARVVLERDDVLEVVEGELDAPVSSGGGG
;
A
#
# COMPACT_ATOMS: atom_id res chain seq x y z
N MET A 1 22.06 5.62 -16.20
CA MET A 1 20.97 5.96 -15.28
C MET A 1 19.62 6.07 -15.99
N LEU A 2 19.54 6.68 -17.19
CA LEU A 2 18.28 6.83 -17.94
C LEU A 2 17.61 5.52 -18.39
N ALA A 3 18.38 4.50 -18.79
CA ALA A 3 17.84 3.25 -19.31
C ALA A 3 17.05 2.43 -18.27
N ILE A 4 17.56 2.33 -17.04
CA ILE A 4 16.93 1.58 -15.96
C ILE A 4 15.58 2.20 -15.59
N GLU A 5 15.52 3.53 -15.48
CA GLU A 5 14.28 4.25 -15.19
C GLU A 5 13.24 4.04 -16.30
N THR A 6 13.65 4.10 -17.57
CA THR A 6 12.74 3.83 -18.69
C THR A 6 12.27 2.38 -18.74
N GLU A 7 13.13 1.42 -18.39
CA GLU A 7 12.76 0.00 -18.31
C GLU A 7 11.74 -0.26 -17.19
N PHE A 8 11.91 0.38 -16.02
CA PHE A 8 10.94 0.31 -14.93
C PHE A 8 9.58 0.90 -15.31
N GLN A 9 9.57 2.04 -16.01
CA GLN A 9 8.32 2.64 -16.49
C GLN A 9 7.60 1.75 -17.50
N ILE A 10 8.34 1.12 -18.42
CA ILE A 10 7.78 0.15 -19.37
C ILE A 10 7.24 -1.06 -18.62
N LEU A 11 7.98 -1.60 -17.65
CA LEU A 11 7.55 -2.75 -16.86
C LEU A 11 6.24 -2.47 -16.11
N ASN A 12 6.14 -1.31 -15.44
CA ASN A 12 4.92 -0.90 -14.75
C ASN A 12 3.73 -0.76 -15.72
N THR A 13 3.98 -0.21 -16.91
CA THR A 13 2.94 -0.07 -17.95
C THR A 13 2.44 -1.45 -18.42
N LEU A 14 3.36 -2.38 -18.68
CA LEU A 14 3.01 -3.75 -19.07
C LEU A 14 2.28 -4.49 -17.96
N LEU A 15 2.69 -4.33 -16.70
CA LEU A 15 2.00 -4.91 -15.56
C LEU A 15 0.56 -4.40 -15.43
N ALA A 16 0.36 -3.09 -15.60
CA ALA A 16 -0.96 -2.48 -15.58
C ALA A 16 -1.85 -3.02 -16.71
N GLU A 17 -1.29 -3.18 -17.92
CA GLU A 17 -2.00 -3.77 -19.05
C GLU A 17 -2.42 -5.22 -18.78
N ARG A 18 -1.53 -6.06 -18.26
CA ARG A 18 -1.85 -7.46 -17.92
C ARG A 18 -2.89 -7.56 -16.81
N ALA A 19 -2.81 -6.71 -15.80
CA ALA A 19 -3.81 -6.65 -14.74
C ALA A 19 -5.20 -6.28 -15.30
N ALA A 20 -5.27 -5.32 -16.24
CA ALA A 20 -6.52 -4.96 -16.91
C ALA A 20 -7.09 -6.12 -17.74
N GLN A 21 -6.24 -6.89 -18.43
CA GLN A 21 -6.65 -8.08 -19.17
C GLN A 21 -7.23 -9.15 -18.23
N PHE A 22 -6.58 -9.40 -17.09
CA PHE A 22 -7.11 -10.36 -16.12
C PHE A 22 -8.43 -9.93 -15.54
N ALA A 23 -8.60 -8.65 -15.19
CA ALA A 23 -9.88 -8.14 -14.71
C ALA A 23 -11.01 -8.35 -15.75
N LEU A 24 -10.72 -8.14 -17.04
CA LEU A 24 -11.68 -8.41 -18.11
C LEU A 24 -12.01 -9.90 -18.24
N THR A 25 -11.00 -10.78 -18.22
CA THR A 25 -11.20 -12.23 -18.29
C THR A 25 -12.01 -12.75 -17.11
N GLU A 26 -11.74 -12.23 -15.90
CA GLU A 26 -12.46 -12.63 -14.69
C GLU A 26 -13.94 -12.24 -14.77
N ASN A 27 -14.25 -11.01 -15.21
CA ASN A 27 -15.62 -10.57 -15.48
C ASN A 27 -16.32 -11.47 -16.50
N GLN A 28 -15.63 -11.88 -17.57
CA GLN A 28 -16.18 -12.81 -18.57
C GLN A 28 -16.43 -14.20 -17.97
N LEU A 29 -15.51 -14.70 -17.13
CA LEU A 29 -15.66 -15.98 -16.45
C LEU A 29 -16.87 -15.97 -15.51
N PHE A 30 -17.03 -14.90 -14.71
CA PHE A 30 -18.17 -14.74 -13.83
C PHE A 30 -19.49 -14.65 -14.59
N ARG A 31 -19.54 -14.01 -15.76
CA ARG A 31 -20.73 -14.03 -16.63
C ARG A 31 -21.12 -15.44 -17.07
N ILE A 32 -20.13 -16.28 -17.40
CA ILE A 32 -20.37 -17.68 -17.78
C ILE A 32 -20.86 -18.48 -16.57
N PHE A 33 -20.25 -18.26 -15.39
CA PHE A 33 -20.63 -18.91 -14.14
C PHE A 33 -22.07 -18.56 -13.72
N CYS A 34 -22.45 -17.28 -13.74
CA CYS A 34 -23.82 -16.86 -13.44
C CYS A 34 -24.83 -17.46 -14.42
N ARG A 35 -24.48 -17.55 -15.72
CA ARG A 35 -25.33 -18.22 -16.73
C ARG A 35 -25.52 -19.71 -16.44
N LEU A 36 -24.50 -20.40 -15.93
CA LEU A 36 -24.60 -21.81 -15.53
C LEU A 36 -25.57 -22.00 -14.36
N GLU A 37 -25.54 -21.09 -13.38
CA GLU A 37 -26.44 -21.10 -12.21
C GLU A 37 -27.85 -20.55 -12.52
N GLY A 38 -28.09 -20.07 -13.75
CA GLY A 38 -29.37 -19.48 -14.16
C GLY A 38 -29.63 -18.10 -13.53
N VAL A 39 -28.60 -17.41 -13.07
CA VAL A 39 -28.68 -16.07 -12.47
C VAL A 39 -28.16 -15.03 -13.48
N ASP A 40 -28.85 -13.90 -13.61
CA ASP A 40 -28.37 -12.79 -14.42
C ASP A 40 -27.23 -12.05 -13.71
N TYR A 41 -26.07 -11.96 -14.37
CA TYR A 41 -24.86 -11.30 -13.83
C TYR A 41 -25.13 -9.85 -13.39
N ASP A 42 -25.90 -9.10 -14.17
CA ASP A 42 -26.23 -7.70 -13.89
C ASP A 42 -27.24 -7.56 -12.73
N ALA A 43 -27.99 -8.63 -12.42
CA ALA A 43 -28.89 -8.68 -11.27
C ALA A 43 -28.17 -9.15 -9.99
N ALA A 44 -27.08 -9.89 -10.13
CA ALA A 44 -26.30 -10.46 -9.02
C ALA A 44 -25.41 -9.46 -8.28
N ASN A 45 -25.25 -8.21 -8.77
CA ASN A 45 -24.45 -7.15 -8.15
C ASN A 45 -23.06 -7.62 -7.67
N VAL A 46 -22.34 -8.39 -8.51
CA VAL A 46 -21.00 -8.88 -8.18
C VAL A 46 -20.02 -7.71 -8.23
N VAL A 47 -19.53 -7.28 -7.07
CA VAL A 47 -18.52 -6.22 -6.96
C VAL A 47 -17.14 -6.84 -6.89
N MET A 48 -16.32 -6.62 -7.92
CA MET A 48 -14.93 -7.04 -7.96
C MET A 48 -14.02 -5.87 -7.65
N THR A 49 -13.38 -5.91 -6.49
CA THR A 49 -12.44 -4.85 -6.07
C THR A 49 -11.02 -5.25 -6.42
N TYR A 50 -10.44 -4.57 -7.39
CA TYR A 50 -9.02 -4.68 -7.70
C TYR A 50 -8.24 -3.52 -7.09
N PRO A 51 -7.03 -3.76 -6.55
CA PRO A 51 -6.13 -2.67 -6.21
C PRO A 51 -5.74 -1.93 -7.49
N HIS A 52 -5.98 -0.61 -7.52
CA HIS A 52 -5.86 0.19 -8.75
C HIS A 52 -4.40 0.49 -9.16
N ARG A 53 -3.41 0.11 -8.34
CA ARG A 53 -1.98 0.32 -8.61
C ARG A 53 -1.16 -0.94 -8.34
N PHE A 54 -0.50 -1.40 -9.39
CA PHE A 54 0.56 -2.40 -9.35
C PHE A 54 1.89 -1.69 -9.60
N GLU A 55 2.30 -0.82 -8.69
CA GLU A 55 3.66 -0.28 -8.71
C GLU A 55 4.56 -1.31 -8.04
N GLN A 56 5.60 -1.77 -8.75
CA GLN A 56 6.65 -2.56 -8.11
C GLN A 56 7.37 -1.64 -7.12
N ARG A 57 6.94 -1.67 -5.85
CA ARG A 57 7.50 -0.84 -4.78
C ARG A 57 8.96 -1.22 -4.53
N ASP A 58 9.87 -0.32 -4.84
CA ASP A 58 11.23 -0.41 -4.34
C ASP A 58 11.24 0.05 -2.88
N ARG A 59 11.16 -0.94 -1.98
CA ARG A 59 11.18 -0.70 -0.52
C ARG A 59 12.38 0.13 -0.08
N ARG A 60 13.50 0.09 -0.79
CA ARG A 60 14.70 0.88 -0.45
C ARG A 60 14.49 2.36 -0.76
N ALA A 61 13.91 2.68 -1.92
CA ALA A 61 13.59 4.05 -2.29
C ALA A 61 12.55 4.66 -1.33
N ASP A 62 11.55 3.86 -0.92
CA ASP A 62 10.54 4.27 0.06
C ASP A 62 11.17 4.54 1.44
N LEU A 63 12.10 3.69 1.89
CA LEU A 63 12.83 3.91 3.15
C LEU A 63 13.68 5.18 3.12
N ASP A 64 14.44 5.40 2.04
CA ASP A 64 15.26 6.60 1.88
C ASP A 64 14.40 7.86 1.86
N PHE A 65 13.21 7.81 1.24
CA PHE A 65 12.25 8.91 1.26
C PHE A 65 11.71 9.16 2.67
N LEU A 66 11.30 8.12 3.39
CA LEU A 66 10.78 8.23 4.76
C LEU A 66 11.83 8.75 5.75
N ILE A 67 13.09 8.33 5.61
CA ILE A 67 14.21 8.85 6.41
C ILE A 67 14.40 10.35 6.16
N ARG A 68 14.42 10.78 4.90
CA ARG A 68 14.48 12.21 4.55
C ARG A 68 13.26 12.99 5.03
N ALA A 69 12.07 12.40 4.96
CA ALA A 69 10.85 13.01 5.47
C ALA A 69 10.89 13.18 7.00
N LYS A 70 11.47 12.23 7.75
CA LYS A 70 11.72 12.34 9.19
C LYS A 70 12.66 13.52 9.52
N GLU A 71 13.73 13.67 8.74
CA GLU A 71 14.67 14.80 8.90
C GLU A 71 14.01 16.17 8.64
N VAL A 72 13.11 16.24 7.65
CA VAL A 72 12.38 17.47 7.32
C VAL A 72 11.31 17.77 8.35
N THR A 73 10.59 16.75 8.84
CA THR A 73 9.54 16.93 9.84
C THR A 73 10.07 17.28 11.22
N ALA A 74 11.30 16.88 11.58
CA ALA A 74 11.99 17.40 12.75
C ALA A 74 12.07 18.95 12.77
N LYS A 75 12.03 19.60 11.59
CA LYS A 75 12.00 21.07 11.45
C LYS A 75 10.60 21.68 11.49
N ILE A 76 9.56 20.88 11.24
CA ILE A 76 8.16 21.33 11.12
C ILE A 76 7.40 21.22 12.46
N GLY A 77 7.94 20.47 13.44
CA GLY A 77 7.47 20.50 14.84
C GLY A 77 6.05 19.99 15.09
N SER A 78 5.42 19.33 14.11
CA SER A 78 4.08 18.77 14.25
C SER A 78 4.14 17.34 14.82
N PRO A 79 3.66 17.11 16.07
CA PRO A 79 3.75 15.81 16.72
C PRO A 79 2.85 14.76 16.07
N THR A 80 1.75 15.17 15.42
CA THR A 80 0.86 14.27 14.68
C THR A 80 1.51 13.76 13.39
N LEU A 81 2.31 14.60 12.73
CA LEU A 81 3.02 14.24 11.51
C LEU A 81 4.20 13.30 11.80
N HIS A 82 4.90 13.49 12.93
CA HIS A 82 5.95 12.56 13.37
C HIS A 82 5.41 11.14 13.59
N ARG A 83 4.27 11.03 14.29
CA ARG A 83 3.61 9.74 14.55
C ARG A 83 3.20 9.03 13.26
N GLU A 84 2.66 9.76 12.30
CA GLU A 84 2.23 9.19 11.02
C GLU A 84 3.42 8.68 10.19
N ILE A 85 4.54 9.41 10.19
CA ILE A 85 5.76 8.98 9.49
C ILE A 85 6.40 7.78 10.20
N ASP A 86 6.48 7.78 11.53
CA ASP A 86 7.02 6.65 12.29
C ASP A 86 6.16 5.39 12.11
N ARG A 87 4.83 5.51 12.04
CA ARG A 87 3.92 4.40 11.70
C ARG A 87 4.19 3.86 10.29
N GLN A 88 4.33 4.73 9.31
CA GLN A 88 4.63 4.33 7.93
C GLN A 88 6.02 3.68 7.81
N LEU A 89 7.01 4.16 8.58
CA LEU A 89 8.34 3.56 8.64
C LEU A 89 8.29 2.14 9.27
N ALA A 90 7.59 1.98 10.38
CA ALA A 90 7.41 0.66 11.01
C ALA A 90 6.76 -0.33 10.04
N ARG A 91 5.74 0.11 9.29
CA ARG A 91 5.05 -0.70 8.29
C ARG A 91 5.92 -1.10 7.09
N VAL A 92 6.89 -0.27 6.69
CA VAL A 92 7.80 -0.60 5.58
C VAL A 92 8.93 -1.52 6.04
N VAL A 93 9.37 -1.41 7.29
CA VAL A 93 10.48 -2.20 7.86
C VAL A 93 10.02 -3.58 8.34
N LEU A 94 8.83 -3.69 8.92
CA LEU A 94 8.32 -4.94 9.49
C LEU A 94 7.62 -5.76 8.41
N GLU A 95 8.20 -6.91 8.07
CA GLU A 95 7.65 -7.84 7.07
C GLU A 95 6.52 -8.74 7.60
N ARG A 96 6.28 -8.73 8.92
CA ARG A 96 5.24 -9.54 9.56
C ARG A 96 4.25 -8.67 10.31
N ASP A 97 2.97 -8.93 10.06
CA ASP A 97 1.84 -8.17 10.61
C ASP A 97 1.70 -8.32 12.14
N ASP A 98 2.21 -9.41 12.72
CA ASP A 98 2.17 -9.71 14.17
C ASP A 98 3.06 -8.76 15.00
N VAL A 99 4.18 -8.30 14.45
CA VAL A 99 5.07 -7.34 15.12
C VAL A 99 4.60 -5.89 14.88
N LEU A 100 3.85 -5.65 13.80
CA LEU A 100 3.35 -4.34 13.44
C LEU A 100 2.35 -3.81 14.47
N GLU A 101 1.38 -4.62 14.90
CA GLU A 101 0.39 -4.22 15.92
C GLU A 101 1.03 -3.85 17.26
N VAL A 102 2.11 -4.54 17.65
CA VAL A 102 2.85 -4.24 18.89
C VAL A 102 3.55 -2.88 18.78
N VAL A 103 4.24 -2.63 17.67
CA VAL A 103 4.96 -1.37 17.45
C VAL A 103 4.00 -0.19 17.26
N GLU A 104 2.87 -0.39 16.59
CA GLU A 104 1.82 0.64 16.50
C GLU A 104 1.23 0.96 17.87
N GLY A 105 1.02 -0.05 18.73
CA GLY A 105 0.60 0.15 20.12
C GLY A 105 1.61 0.92 20.97
N GLU A 106 2.92 0.70 20.77
CA GLU A 106 3.99 1.44 21.44
C GLU A 106 4.07 2.91 20.99
N LEU A 107 3.73 3.20 19.73
CA LEU A 107 3.70 4.55 19.17
C LEU A 107 2.47 5.37 19.64
N ASP A 108 1.34 4.71 19.89
CA ASP A 108 0.11 5.34 20.39
C ASP A 108 0.10 5.50 21.92
N ALA A 109 0.96 4.77 22.64
CA ALA A 109 1.14 4.97 24.07
C ALA A 109 1.61 6.42 24.32
N PRO A 110 0.87 7.23 25.10
CA PRO A 110 1.31 8.57 25.43
C PRO A 110 2.64 8.44 26.18
N VAL A 111 3.69 9.08 25.65
CA VAL A 111 4.91 9.35 26.41
C VAL A 111 4.47 10.10 27.66
N SER A 112 4.26 9.35 28.75
CA SER A 112 4.00 9.90 30.06
C SER A 112 5.20 10.74 30.39
N SER A 113 5.01 12.05 30.35
CA SER A 113 5.95 13.03 30.84
C SER A 113 6.26 12.69 32.29
N GLY A 114 7.38 12.00 32.51
CA GLY A 114 8.04 11.92 33.80
C GLY A 114 8.55 13.31 34.17
N GLY A 115 7.67 14.14 34.73
CA GLY A 115 8.01 15.36 35.42
C GLY A 115 7.74 15.18 36.92
N GLY A 116 8.76 15.40 37.74
CA GLY A 116 8.61 15.70 39.16
C GLY A 116 9.31 14.72 40.11
N GLY A 117 10.52 15.10 40.55
CA GLY A 117 11.30 14.45 41.59
C GLY A 117 12.75 14.89 41.57
#